data_AF-A0A7M3Y5R5-F1
#
_entry.id   AF-A0A7M3Y5R5-F1
#
_cell.length_a   1.000
_cell.length_b   1.000
_cell.length_c   1.000
_cell.angle_alpha   90.00
_cell.angle_beta   90.00
_cell.angle_gamma   90.00
#
_symmetry.space_group_name_H-M   'P 1'
#
loop_
_entity.id
_entity.type
_entity.pdbx_description
1 polymer ?
#
loop_
_entity_poly.entity_id
_entity_poly.type
_entity_poly.pdbx_seq_one_letter_code
_entity_poly.pdbx_strand_id
1 'polypeptide(L)'
;QKLVMNRLGKTVELIVKLEDNLEDETKDDLKVKIRDQLETRGLEAARDHEMLELDGTPQDIVDYRRKHVPTLVMHACPICGEEMDPRQSRDEDRPDEYALMCWDCETSFQPELIINVMARLDGADRITVEEDSRPRNPVPPKPARMDLESVNRLIEADLESTNASADAMTAQVESSALVGGLMDINDWID
;
A
#
# COMPACT_ATOMS: atom_id res chain seq x y z
N GLN A 1 -0.49 4.47 18.73
CA GLN A 1 -1.67 4.20 17.87
C GLN A 1 -1.31 3.55 16.52
N LYS A 2 -0.42 4.11 15.68
CA LYS A 2 -0.07 3.55 14.35
C LYS A 2 0.30 2.05 14.35
N LEU A 3 1.08 1.58 15.33
CA LEU A 3 1.44 0.16 15.47
C LEU A 3 0.23 -0.74 15.76
N VAL A 4 -0.67 -0.28 16.63
CA VAL A 4 -1.90 -1.01 17.00
C VAL A 4 -2.86 -1.07 15.81
N MET A 5 -2.99 0.02 15.06
CA MET A 5 -3.79 0.07 13.84
C MET A 5 -3.27 -0.90 12.76
N ASN A 6 -1.95 -0.99 12.57
CA ASN A 6 -1.37 -1.97 11.65
C ASN A 6 -1.58 -3.41 12.11
N ARG A 7 -1.51 -3.68 13.43
CA ARG A 7 -1.78 -5.01 13.99
C ARG A 7 -3.25 -5.40 13.84
N LEU A 8 -4.18 -4.48 14.15
CA LEU A 8 -5.61 -4.66 13.95
C LEU A 8 -5.91 -4.96 12.48
N GLY A 9 -5.37 -4.17 11.55
CA GLY A 9 -5.57 -4.37 10.11
C GLY A 9 -5.15 -5.75 9.62
N LYS A 10 -3.99 -6.26 10.09
CA LYS A 10 -3.53 -7.62 9.77
C LYS A 10 -4.45 -8.70 10.37
N THR A 11 -4.93 -8.48 11.59
CA THR A 11 -5.83 -9.42 12.27
C THR A 11 -7.17 -9.50 11.53
N VAL A 12 -7.75 -8.36 11.16
CA VAL A 12 -8.98 -8.27 10.34
C VAL A 12 -8.79 -8.95 8.98
N GLU A 13 -7.67 -8.73 8.29
CA GLU A 13 -7.39 -9.40 7.01
C GLU A 13 -7.33 -10.93 7.16
N LEU A 14 -6.76 -11.42 8.27
CA LEU A 14 -6.69 -12.85 8.53
C LEU A 14 -8.07 -13.44 8.85
N ILE A 15 -8.90 -12.71 9.60
CA ILE A 15 -10.30 -13.11 9.89
C ILE A 15 -11.08 -13.23 8.58
N VAL A 16 -10.97 -12.24 7.68
CA VAL A 16 -11.62 -12.26 6.36
C VAL A 16 -11.29 -13.57 5.61
N LYS A 17 -10.00 -13.91 5.50
CA LYS A 17 -9.54 -15.14 4.82
C LYS A 17 -10.04 -16.41 5.51
N LEU A 18 -10.10 -16.43 6.84
CA LEU A 18 -10.56 -17.58 7.60
C LEU A 18 -12.06 -17.81 7.43
N GLU A 19 -12.87 -16.74 7.39
CA GLU A 19 -14.30 -16.85 7.15
C GLU A 19 -14.62 -17.29 5.71
N ASP A 20 -13.91 -16.77 4.71
CA ASP A 20 -14.04 -17.23 3.32
C ASP A 20 -13.71 -18.74 3.21
N ASN A 21 -12.61 -19.17 3.83
CA ASN A 21 -12.25 -20.59 3.89
C ASN A 21 -13.27 -21.43 4.67
N LEU A 22 -13.91 -20.88 5.71
CA LEU A 22 -14.91 -21.61 6.49
C LEU A 22 -16.17 -21.92 5.65
N GLU A 23 -16.56 -20.98 4.80
CA GLU A 23 -17.70 -21.12 3.89
C GLU A 23 -17.42 -22.16 2.80
N ASP A 24 -16.20 -22.19 2.26
CA ASP A 24 -15.78 -23.11 1.19
C ASP A 24 -15.39 -24.52 1.70
N GLU A 25 -15.03 -24.65 2.98
CA GLU A 25 -14.56 -25.93 3.52
C GLU A 25 -15.69 -26.97 3.53
N THR A 26 -15.34 -28.22 3.23
CA THR A 26 -16.29 -29.36 3.19
C THR A 26 -16.03 -30.36 4.31
N LYS A 27 -14.84 -30.37 4.89
CA LYS A 27 -14.45 -31.28 5.98
C LYS A 27 -14.70 -30.68 7.35
N ASP A 28 -15.51 -31.35 8.16
CA ASP A 28 -15.89 -30.87 9.50
C ASP A 28 -14.70 -30.66 10.44
N ASP A 29 -13.69 -31.53 10.39
CA ASP A 29 -12.48 -31.40 11.22
C ASP A 29 -11.69 -30.11 10.93
N LEU A 30 -11.70 -29.66 9.66
CA LEU A 30 -11.05 -28.42 9.25
C LEU A 30 -11.92 -27.21 9.65
N LYS A 31 -13.26 -27.31 9.52
CA LYS A 31 -14.19 -26.27 10.00
C LYS A 31 -14.04 -25.98 11.48
N VAL A 32 -13.86 -27.00 12.31
CA VAL A 32 -13.65 -26.81 13.75
C VAL A 32 -12.35 -26.03 14.00
N LYS A 33 -11.25 -26.40 13.34
CA LYS A 33 -9.98 -25.68 13.47
C LYS A 33 -10.07 -24.23 13.02
N ILE A 34 -10.79 -23.97 11.92
CA ILE A 34 -10.99 -22.61 11.42
C ILE A 34 -11.82 -21.80 12.43
N ARG A 35 -12.87 -22.39 13.03
CA ARG A 35 -13.66 -21.74 14.08
C ARG A 35 -12.83 -21.40 15.32
N ASP A 36 -11.97 -22.31 15.78
CA ASP A 36 -11.07 -22.05 16.92
C ASP A 36 -10.09 -20.90 16.61
N GLN A 37 -9.59 -20.83 15.38
CA GLN A 37 -8.74 -19.73 14.94
C GLN A 37 -9.52 -18.41 14.85
N LEU A 38 -10.75 -18.43 14.33
CA LEU A 38 -11.62 -17.24 14.26
C LEU A 38 -11.91 -16.68 15.66
N GLU A 39 -12.17 -17.53 16.65
CA GLU A 39 -12.38 -17.10 18.03
C GLU A 39 -11.13 -16.41 18.59
N THR A 40 -9.95 -17.03 18.40
CA THR A 40 -8.68 -16.47 18.87
C THR A 40 -8.40 -15.10 18.23
N ARG A 41 -8.60 -14.99 16.91
CA ARG A 41 -8.35 -13.74 16.17
C ARG A 41 -9.40 -12.67 16.46
N GLY A 42 -10.65 -13.07 16.71
CA GLY A 42 -11.72 -12.17 17.12
C GLY A 42 -11.40 -11.46 18.43
N LEU A 43 -10.85 -12.19 19.41
CA LEU A 43 -10.40 -11.61 20.68
C LEU A 43 -9.21 -10.66 20.51
N GLU A 44 -8.24 -11.01 19.67
CA GLU A 44 -7.10 -10.14 19.33
C GLU A 44 -7.58 -8.83 18.68
N ALA A 45 -8.50 -8.94 17.72
CA ALA A 45 -9.06 -7.78 17.03
C ALA A 45 -9.90 -6.91 17.97
N ALA A 46 -10.73 -7.50 18.84
CA ALA A 46 -11.53 -6.77 19.82
C ALA A 46 -10.65 -5.95 20.78
N ARG A 47 -9.57 -6.56 21.28
CA ARG A 47 -8.61 -5.88 22.15
C ARG A 47 -7.95 -4.67 21.47
N ASP A 48 -7.51 -4.83 20.23
CA ASP A 48 -6.86 -3.75 19.49
C ASP A 48 -7.84 -2.65 19.08
N HIS A 49 -9.09 -3.02 18.78
CA HIS A 49 -10.16 -2.09 18.44
C HIS A 49 -10.57 -1.23 19.64
N GLU A 50 -10.70 -1.83 20.82
CA GLU A 50 -10.95 -1.11 22.07
C GLU A 50 -9.78 -0.17 22.42
N MET A 51 -8.53 -0.63 22.26
CA MET A 51 -7.34 0.19 22.50
C MET A 51 -7.24 1.41 21.56
N LEU A 52 -7.91 1.36 20.41
CA LEU A 52 -7.99 2.46 19.45
C LEU A 52 -9.24 3.33 19.63
N GLU A 53 -10.13 2.99 20.58
CA GLU A 53 -11.39 3.70 20.85
C GLU A 53 -12.24 3.88 19.58
N LEU A 54 -12.26 2.85 18.72
CA LEU A 54 -13.03 2.86 17.47
C LEU A 54 -14.50 2.55 17.73
N ASP A 55 -15.39 3.23 17.01
CA ASP A 55 -16.83 2.95 17.03
C ASP A 55 -17.16 1.62 16.34
N GLY A 56 -18.14 0.91 16.88
CA GLY A 56 -18.63 -0.36 16.31
C GLY A 56 -17.83 -1.57 16.76
N THR A 57 -17.86 -2.63 15.96
CA THR A 57 -17.20 -3.89 16.23
C THR A 57 -16.16 -4.22 15.14
N PRO A 58 -15.11 -4.97 15.47
CA PRO A 58 -14.20 -5.49 14.44
C PRO A 58 -14.92 -6.30 13.35
N GLN A 59 -16.02 -6.98 13.71
CA GLN A 59 -16.82 -7.75 12.77
C GLN A 59 -17.49 -6.87 11.72
N ASP A 60 -17.87 -5.63 12.04
CA ASP A 60 -18.42 -4.70 11.05
C ASP A 60 -17.40 -4.39 9.94
N ILE A 61 -16.11 -4.32 10.28
CA ILE A 61 -15.02 -4.12 9.31
C ILE A 61 -14.84 -5.37 8.43
N VAL A 62 -14.93 -6.55 9.03
CA VAL A 62 -14.87 -7.84 8.33
C VAL A 62 -16.04 -7.97 7.37
N ASP A 63 -17.27 -7.77 7.85
CA ASP A 63 -18.49 -7.83 7.07
C ASP A 63 -18.52 -6.77 5.96
N TYR A 64 -18.04 -5.55 6.23
CA TYR A 64 -17.86 -4.55 5.19
C TYR A 64 -16.96 -5.04 4.06
N ARG A 65 -15.83 -5.67 4.39
CA ARG A 65 -14.89 -6.19 3.39
C ARG A 65 -15.41 -7.44 2.66
N ARG A 66 -16.16 -8.32 3.32
CA ARG A 66 -16.64 -9.58 2.74
C ARG A 66 -17.97 -9.45 2.00
N LYS A 67 -18.91 -8.67 2.55
CA LYS A 67 -20.29 -8.60 2.07
C LYS A 67 -20.57 -7.33 1.29
N HIS A 68 -20.00 -6.19 1.70
CA HIS A 68 -20.32 -4.90 1.09
C HIS A 68 -19.35 -4.49 -0.03
N VAL A 69 -18.04 -4.63 0.17
CA VAL A 69 -17.02 -4.28 -0.83
C VAL A 69 -17.19 -5.05 -2.14
N PRO A 70 -17.48 -6.38 -2.15
CA PRO A 70 -17.72 -7.10 -3.39
C PRO A 70 -18.97 -6.61 -4.13
N THR A 71 -20.03 -6.23 -3.41
CA THR A 71 -21.25 -5.63 -3.99
C THR A 71 -21.02 -4.21 -4.52
N LEU A 72 -20.00 -3.50 -4.04
CA LEU A 72 -19.76 -2.09 -4.37
C LEU A 72 -19.08 -1.83 -5.72
N VAL A 73 -18.69 -2.86 -6.49
CA VAL A 73 -18.19 -2.69 -7.87
C VAL A 73 -18.65 -3.83 -8.77
N MET A 74 -19.96 -4.03 -8.88
CA MET A 74 -20.52 -4.80 -10.00
C MET A 74 -21.20 -3.84 -10.97
N HIS A 75 -20.87 -3.95 -12.25
CA HIS A 75 -21.59 -3.24 -13.29
C HIS A 75 -22.78 -4.08 -13.72
N ALA A 76 -23.98 -3.50 -13.70
CA ALA A 76 -25.10 -4.10 -14.43
C ALA A 76 -24.85 -3.93 -15.93
N CYS A 77 -25.05 -4.99 -16.70
CA CYS A 77 -25.00 -4.90 -18.15
C CYS A 77 -26.10 -3.96 -18.64
N PRO A 78 -25.78 -2.93 -19.45
CA PRO A 78 -26.79 -1.98 -19.94
C PRO A 78 -27.80 -2.62 -20.90
N ILE A 79 -27.55 -3.85 -21.35
CA ILE A 79 -28.38 -4.56 -22.33
C ILE A 79 -29.28 -5.59 -21.64
N CYS A 80 -28.71 -6.52 -20.88
CA CYS A 80 -29.48 -7.58 -20.21
C CYS A 80 -29.76 -7.32 -18.73
N GLY A 81 -29.12 -6.33 -18.11
CA GLY A 81 -29.29 -6.01 -16.69
C GLY A 81 -28.58 -6.97 -15.73
N GLU A 82 -27.91 -8.00 -16.24
CA GLU A 82 -27.16 -8.97 -15.42
C GLU A 82 -25.95 -8.33 -14.76
N GLU A 83 -25.62 -8.82 -13.57
CA GLU A 83 -24.55 -8.33 -12.72
C GLU A 83 -23.19 -8.84 -13.21
N MET A 84 -22.22 -7.95 -13.42
CA MET A 84 -20.89 -8.29 -13.96
C MET A 84 -19.76 -7.72 -13.11
N ASP A 85 -18.70 -8.50 -12.91
CA ASP A 85 -17.44 -8.02 -12.33
C ASP A 85 -16.57 -7.41 -13.46
N PRO A 86 -16.31 -6.08 -13.47
CA PRO A 86 -15.45 -5.43 -14.46
C PRO A 86 -14.03 -6.01 -14.56
N ARG A 87 -13.52 -6.67 -13.52
CA ARG A 87 -12.15 -7.22 -13.53
C ARG A 87 -12.02 -8.45 -14.42
N GLN A 88 -13.07 -9.26 -14.50
CA GLN A 88 -13.11 -10.48 -15.31
C GLN A 88 -13.84 -10.28 -16.65
N SER A 89 -14.52 -9.15 -16.78
CA SER A 89 -15.36 -8.83 -17.94
C SER A 89 -14.65 -7.91 -18.92
N ARG A 90 -13.32 -7.82 -18.93
CA ARG A 90 -12.61 -7.01 -19.94
C ARG A 90 -12.69 -7.69 -21.30
N ASP A 91 -13.04 -6.92 -22.32
CA ASP A 91 -13.07 -7.42 -23.69
C ASP A 91 -11.64 -7.61 -24.24
N GLU A 92 -11.24 -8.86 -24.51
CA GLU A 92 -9.93 -9.19 -25.07
C GLU A 92 -9.81 -8.81 -26.56
N ASP A 93 -10.93 -8.69 -27.28
CA ASP A 93 -10.95 -8.35 -28.70
C ASP A 93 -10.74 -6.85 -28.94
N ARG A 94 -10.92 -6.02 -27.90
CA ARG A 94 -10.73 -4.55 -27.94
C ARG A 94 -9.72 -4.09 -26.88
N PRO A 95 -8.43 -4.47 -27.01
CA PRO A 95 -7.43 -4.17 -25.99
C PRO A 95 -7.12 -2.68 -25.83
N ASP A 96 -7.28 -1.90 -26.91
CA ASP A 96 -6.98 -0.46 -26.99
C ASP A 96 -8.08 0.41 -26.35
N GLU A 97 -9.25 -0.18 -26.11
CA GLU A 97 -10.41 0.52 -25.58
C GLU A 97 -10.78 -0.02 -24.20
N TYR A 98 -11.31 0.82 -23.32
CA TYR A 98 -11.83 0.34 -22.03
C TYR A 98 -13.25 -0.19 -22.22
N ALA A 99 -13.34 -1.36 -22.86
CA ALA A 99 -14.58 -2.08 -23.14
C ALA A 99 -14.74 -3.29 -22.20
N LEU A 100 -16.01 -3.55 -21.83
CA LEU A 100 -16.40 -4.70 -21.04
C LEU A 100 -17.27 -5.65 -21.90
N MET A 101 -17.05 -6.94 -21.79
CA MET A 101 -17.85 -7.99 -22.39
C MET A 101 -18.78 -8.60 -21.34
N CYS A 102 -20.08 -8.59 -21.62
CA CYS A 102 -21.04 -9.34 -20.84
C CYS A 102 -21.05 -10.80 -21.30
N TRP A 103 -20.76 -11.74 -20.40
CA TRP A 103 -20.73 -13.17 -20.74
C TRP A 103 -22.12 -13.81 -20.85
N ASP A 104 -23.17 -13.18 -20.30
CA ASP A 104 -24.55 -13.70 -20.39
C ASP A 104 -25.22 -13.35 -21.72
N CYS A 105 -25.05 -12.11 -22.20
CA CYS A 105 -25.61 -11.65 -23.48
C CYS A 105 -24.57 -11.53 -24.59
N GLU A 106 -23.34 -11.97 -24.33
CA GLU A 106 -22.19 -11.97 -25.24
C GLU A 106 -21.96 -10.61 -25.94
N THR A 107 -22.34 -9.52 -25.27
CA THR A 107 -22.27 -8.19 -25.86
C THR A 107 -21.16 -7.36 -25.22
N SER A 108 -20.29 -6.83 -26.08
CA SER A 108 -19.27 -5.84 -25.71
C SER A 108 -19.88 -4.44 -25.65
N PHE A 109 -19.58 -3.70 -24.59
CA PHE A 109 -20.01 -2.31 -24.43
C PHE A 109 -18.96 -1.49 -23.69
N GLN A 110 -19.02 -0.18 -23.84
CA GLN A 110 -18.20 0.75 -23.07
C GLN A 110 -19.02 1.37 -21.94
N PRO A 111 -18.49 1.42 -20.71
CA PRO A 111 -19.13 2.17 -19.64
C PRO A 111 -19.27 3.65 -20.01
N GLU A 112 -20.43 4.26 -19.73
CA GLU A 112 -20.73 5.66 -20.09
C GLU A 112 -19.72 6.65 -19.50
N LEU A 113 -19.16 6.34 -18.33
CA LEU A 113 -18.10 7.13 -17.70
C LEU A 113 -16.85 7.23 -18.60
N ILE A 114 -16.46 6.13 -19.24
CA ILE A 114 -15.29 6.09 -20.12
C ILE A 114 -15.51 6.95 -21.35
N ILE A 115 -16.69 6.85 -21.97
CA ILE A 115 -17.05 7.65 -23.15
C ILE A 115 -16.90 9.15 -22.84
N ASN A 116 -17.41 9.58 -21.67
CA ASN A 116 -17.31 10.97 -21.24
C ASN A 116 -15.87 11.41 -20.94
N VAL A 117 -15.06 10.54 -20.33
CA VAL A 117 -13.64 10.82 -20.04
C VAL A 117 -12.82 10.87 -21.32
N MET A 118 -13.01 9.93 -22.25
CA MET A 118 -12.33 9.92 -23.54
C MET A 118 -12.72 11.14 -24.37
N ALA A 119 -14.00 11.51 -24.41
CA ALA A 119 -14.44 12.74 -25.09
C ALA A 119 -13.78 14.02 -24.53
N ARG A 120 -13.46 14.04 -23.23
CA ARG A 120 -12.72 15.14 -22.59
C ARG A 120 -11.22 15.09 -22.91
N LEU A 121 -10.63 13.89 -22.97
CA LEU A 121 -9.20 13.69 -23.24
C LEU A 121 -8.84 13.91 -24.72
N ASP A 122 -9.72 13.50 -25.63
CA ASP A 122 -9.58 13.69 -27.08
C ASP A 122 -10.04 15.10 -27.53
N GLY A 123 -10.71 15.83 -26.64
CA GLY A 123 -11.12 17.21 -26.84
C GLY A 123 -9.95 18.20 -26.88
N ALA A 124 -10.24 19.41 -27.37
CA ALA A 124 -9.27 20.50 -27.55
C ALA A 124 -8.69 21.10 -26.25
N ASP A 125 -9.19 20.70 -25.08
CA ASP A 125 -8.71 21.17 -23.76
C ASP A 125 -7.49 20.37 -23.25
N ARG A 126 -6.61 19.94 -24.17
CA ARG A 126 -5.34 19.32 -23.81
C ARG A 126 -4.43 20.39 -23.21
N ILE A 127 -3.89 20.13 -22.03
CA ILE A 127 -2.86 20.99 -21.43
C ILE A 127 -1.61 20.88 -22.32
N THR A 128 -1.38 21.90 -23.15
CA THR A 128 -0.15 22.02 -23.92
C THR A 128 0.99 22.37 -22.97
N VAL A 129 1.87 21.42 -22.69
CA VAL A 129 3.06 21.65 -21.87
C VAL A 129 4.16 22.17 -22.79
N GLU A 130 4.58 23.42 -22.59
CA GLU A 130 5.76 23.97 -23.24
C GLU A 130 7.02 23.41 -22.56
N GLU A 131 7.76 22.54 -23.27
CA GLU A 131 8.96 21.87 -22.76
C GLU A 131 10.07 22.86 -22.36
N ASP A 132 10.13 24.02 -23.01
CA ASP A 132 11.11 25.07 -22.75
C ASP A 132 10.66 26.12 -21.71
N SER A 133 9.51 25.91 -21.06
CA SER A 133 9.00 26.88 -20.08
C SER A 133 9.88 26.94 -18.82
N ARG A 134 10.41 28.13 -18.53
CA ARG A 134 11.18 28.36 -17.31
C ARG A 134 10.27 28.16 -16.09
N PRO A 135 10.81 27.65 -14.95
CA PRO A 135 10.05 27.52 -13.72
C PRO A 135 9.35 28.84 -13.36
N ARG A 136 8.04 28.78 -13.11
CA ARG A 136 7.24 29.97 -12.76
C ARG A 136 7.72 30.65 -11.47
N ASN A 137 8.32 29.86 -10.59
CA ASN A 137 8.94 30.32 -9.37
C ASN A 137 10.47 30.29 -9.49
N PRO A 138 11.19 31.25 -8.87
CA PRO A 138 12.64 31.25 -8.86
C PRO A 138 13.15 29.96 -8.23
N VAL A 139 13.95 29.21 -8.98
CA VAL A 139 14.61 28.00 -8.46
C VAL A 139 15.63 28.45 -7.41
N PRO A 140 15.53 27.96 -6.16
CA PRO A 140 16.55 28.24 -5.16
C PRO A 140 17.92 27.80 -5.70
N PRO A 141 18.98 28.61 -5.54
CA PRO A 141 20.30 28.21 -6.00
C PRO A 141 20.68 26.89 -5.33
N LYS A 142 21.28 25.99 -6.11
CA LYS A 142 21.88 24.77 -5.57
C LYS A 142 22.80 25.20 -4.41
N PRO A 143 22.70 24.57 -3.22
CA PRO A 143 23.60 24.91 -2.12
C PRO A 143 25.05 24.87 -2.62
N ALA A 144 25.83 25.86 -2.22
CA ALA A 144 27.23 25.97 -2.63
C ALA A 144 27.91 24.63 -2.37
N ARG A 145 28.71 24.15 -3.33
CA ARG A 145 29.55 22.96 -3.15
C ARG A 145 30.32 23.15 -1.85
N MET A 146 30.04 22.32 -0.84
CA MET A 146 30.92 22.23 0.31
C MET A 146 32.20 21.56 -0.20
N ASP A 147 33.24 22.34 -0.41
CA ASP A 147 34.56 21.81 -0.77
C ASP A 147 35.02 20.87 0.35
N LEU A 148 35.70 19.79 0.01
CA LEU A 148 36.19 18.77 0.96
C LEU A 148 36.99 19.38 2.12
N GLU A 149 37.65 20.51 1.88
CA GLU A 149 38.40 21.28 2.87
C GLU A 149 37.50 21.88 3.98
N SER A 150 36.25 22.25 3.64
CA SER A 150 35.27 22.73 4.62
C SER A 150 34.74 21.61 5.51
N VAL A 151 34.64 20.39 4.97
CA VAL A 151 34.23 19.20 5.72
C VAL A 151 35.33 18.77 6.68
N ASN A 152 36.59 18.78 6.25
CA ASN A 152 37.71 18.46 7.14
C ASN A 152 37.86 19.46 8.29
N ARG A 153 37.65 20.76 8.05
CA ARG A 153 37.65 21.76 9.14
C ARG A 153 36.52 21.56 10.15
N LEU A 154 35.34 21.13 9.69
CA LEU A 154 34.23 20.80 10.58
C LEU A 154 34.56 19.59 11.45
N ILE A 155 35.20 18.57 10.87
CA ILE A 155 35.64 17.38 11.60
C ILE A 155 36.71 17.74 12.64
N GLU A 156 37.71 18.55 12.28
CA GLU A 156 38.76 19.02 13.21
C GLU A 156 38.16 19.85 14.37
N ALA A 157 37.20 20.74 14.08
CA ALA A 157 36.53 21.53 15.10
C ALA A 157 35.67 20.66 16.06
N ASP A 158 35.00 19.63 15.54
CA ASP A 158 34.25 18.68 16.37
C ASP A 158 35.18 17.84 17.25
N LEU A 159 36.34 17.41 16.74
CA LEU A 159 37.39 16.72 17.50
C LEU A 159 37.94 17.56 18.64
N GLU A 160 38.22 18.85 18.40
CA GLU A 160 38.69 19.77 19.42
C GLU A 160 37.61 20.06 20.48
N SER A 161 36.34 20.16 20.08
CA SER A 161 35.23 20.41 21.00
C SER A 161 34.94 19.24 21.95
N THR A 162 35.19 18.01 21.48
CA THR A 162 34.91 16.78 22.23
C THR A 162 36.11 16.27 23.01
N ASN A 163 37.31 16.85 22.82
CA ASN A 163 38.57 16.50 23.50
C ASN A 163 38.88 14.98 23.45
N ALA A 164 38.36 14.30 22.42
CA ALA A 164 38.52 12.87 22.22
C ALA A 164 39.62 12.62 21.18
N SER A 165 40.50 11.64 21.42
CA SER A 165 41.43 11.22 20.37
C SER A 165 40.65 10.50 19.26
N ALA A 166 41.14 10.60 18.01
CA ALA A 166 40.53 9.92 16.87
C ALA A 166 40.29 8.42 17.14
N ASP A 167 41.22 7.76 17.83
CA ASP A 167 41.08 6.35 18.24
C ASP A 167 39.94 6.12 19.24
N ALA A 168 39.68 7.07 20.14
CA ALA A 168 38.57 6.98 21.10
C ALA A 168 37.21 7.16 20.41
N MET A 169 37.14 8.00 19.37
CA MET A 169 35.91 8.14 18.57
C MET A 169 35.66 6.89 17.71
N THR A 170 36.68 6.29 17.11
CA THR A 170 36.53 5.04 16.35
C THR A 170 36.04 3.91 17.24
N ALA A 171 36.63 3.74 18.43
CA ALA A 171 36.17 2.77 19.42
C ALA A 171 34.75 3.07 19.92
N GLN A 172 34.35 4.35 20.00
CA GLN A 172 33.00 4.74 20.37
C GLN A 172 31.99 4.48 19.25
N VAL A 173 32.38 4.61 17.98
CA VAL A 173 31.54 4.24 16.82
C VAL A 173 31.37 2.72 16.75
N GLU A 174 32.45 1.95 16.96
CA GLU A 174 32.41 0.49 17.02
C GLU A 174 31.58 -0.03 18.20
N SER A 175 31.62 0.65 19.36
CA SER A 175 30.79 0.29 20.53
C SER A 175 29.39 0.89 20.52
N SER A 176 29.14 1.89 19.67
CA SER A 176 27.81 2.47 19.53
C SER A 176 26.89 1.50 18.80
N ALA A 177 25.71 1.25 19.39
CA ALA A 177 24.70 0.30 18.91
C ALA A 177 24.13 0.59 17.50
N LEU A 178 24.61 1.65 16.82
CA LEU A 178 24.30 1.92 15.40
C LEU A 178 24.96 0.91 14.44
N VAL A 179 26.01 0.20 14.85
CA VAL A 179 26.66 -0.87 14.06
C VAL A 179 26.06 -2.26 14.37
N GLY A 180 25.09 -2.35 15.30
CA GLY A 180 24.48 -3.60 15.78
C GLY A 180 23.59 -4.37 14.79
N GLY A 181 23.84 -4.24 13.48
CA GLY A 181 23.12 -4.97 12.44
C GLY A 181 23.77 -4.98 11.06
N LEU A 182 24.95 -4.36 10.87
CA LEU A 182 25.71 -4.53 9.63
C LEU A 182 26.80 -5.58 9.86
N MET A 183 26.65 -6.71 9.18
CA MET A 183 27.67 -7.75 9.04
C MET A 183 28.92 -7.13 8.38
N ASP A 184 30.11 -7.59 8.78
CA ASP A 184 31.37 -7.07 8.25
C ASP A 184 31.47 -7.35 6.74
N ILE A 185 32.07 -6.44 5.97
CA ILE A 185 32.22 -6.62 4.51
C ILE A 185 33.02 -7.89 4.18
N ASN A 186 33.93 -8.28 5.07
CA ASN A 186 34.70 -9.51 4.93
C ASN A 186 33.86 -10.78 5.16
N ASP A 187 32.73 -10.70 5.89
CA ASP A 187 31.79 -11.83 6.04
C ASP A 187 30.92 -12.03 4.79
N TRP A 188 30.95 -11.11 3.82
CA TRP A 188 30.16 -11.17 2.59
C TRP A 188 30.89 -11.84 1.41
N ILE A 189 32.21 -12.03 1.54
CA ILE A 189 33.09 -12.41 0.43
C ILE A 189 33.53 -13.89 0.46
N ASP A 190 33.08 -14.69 1.44
CA ASP A 190 33.23 -16.16 1.43
C ASP A 190 31.96 -16.90 0.92
#